data_AF-A0A1C5Q6P9-F1
#
_entry.id   AF-A0A1C5Q6P9-F1
#
_cell.length_a   1.000
_cell.length_b   1.000
_cell.length_c   1.000
_cell.angle_alpha   90.00
_cell.angle_beta   90.00
_cell.angle_gamma   90.00
#
_symmetry.space_group_name_H-M   'P 1'
#
loop_
_entity.id
_entity.type
_entity.pdbx_description
1 polymer ?
#
loop_
_entity_poly.entity_id
_entity_poly.type
_entity_poly.pdbx_seq_one_letter_code
_entity_poly.pdbx_strand_id
1 'polypeptide(L)'
;MTKHGRRISLKTRGFLGRLVAVFAGAVMLLTNVPAVNADNADKRDRITESAEKVCQWQRDKMGISQDESIFSGDFLQNAGIGSSDWLAIGISRFGFEEDYEAYLTALSQRVKALSDTDNATEWQRCAITASAMGGDPADLGGIDLVKGGVYGRDENNSVGKQGLNGWIFALLTLDTMGYKTPEGAEFDRERILDKIVSSQNTDGGFSLSKGESDIDITAMALQAIAPYYNDFSRDDVRKSVDKAVEYLSGKQDSSGTFGSAEADSQVVIALCSLGIAPEADNRFVKNADLLTALLSYQNSDGGFSHEKGGDSDELATGQALCALAAQKRFELTMRRIYDMREELSVLQREKLDGINGRLSDISDEESAEKALKLFNDLDCDERTYVRYGAELENAAEKYSLTLSDRAFTVELAQTDHGNGCVYSIEKTEIYKGKKGFTKSDRNKLEALRKNGVTSGDCTATAVLLAHAKADESLSDRDKIISELEEMNAKANELYSEISDLNSIISRELYPVDSVGKDKKELLEKTAERIKKLPESERKKVTSADEIIKEAEDKNVTVYVISAAAVLCAVGVFTVVRKKGKKCVR
;
A
#
# COMPACT_ATOMS: atom_id res chain seq x y z
N MET A 1 -16.53 -36.75 65.03
CA MET A 1 -15.32 -37.61 65.00
C MET A 1 -15.20 -38.25 63.62
N THR A 2 -14.11 -37.92 62.92
CA THR A 2 -13.43 -38.69 61.85
C THR A 2 -14.24 -39.42 60.76
N LYS A 3 -14.22 -38.85 59.53
CA LYS A 3 -14.27 -39.56 58.23
C LYS A 3 -13.38 -38.79 57.23
N HIS A 4 -12.13 -39.17 56.99
CA HIS A 4 -11.65 -40.00 55.86
C HIS A 4 -12.22 -39.60 54.48
N GLY A 5 -11.39 -38.95 53.66
CA GLY A 5 -11.59 -38.73 52.22
C GLY A 5 -10.29 -38.25 51.56
N ARG A 6 -9.65 -39.15 50.80
CA ARG A 6 -8.35 -39.00 50.12
C ARG A 6 -8.36 -37.90 49.03
N ARG A 7 -7.30 -37.08 48.99
CA ARG A 7 -6.84 -36.35 47.80
C ARG A 7 -5.95 -37.29 46.96
N ILE A 8 -6.30 -37.51 45.69
CA ILE A 8 -5.39 -38.01 44.66
C ILE A 8 -4.89 -36.80 43.88
N SER A 9 -3.58 -36.57 43.91
CA SER A 9 -2.88 -35.55 43.12
C SER A 9 -2.34 -36.20 41.85
N LEU A 10 -2.86 -35.79 40.69
CA LEU A 10 -2.35 -36.17 39.37
C LEU A 10 -1.15 -35.26 39.02
N LYS A 11 0.06 -35.84 39.11
CA LYS A 11 1.28 -35.30 38.51
C LYS A 11 1.32 -35.66 37.02
N THR A 12 0.87 -34.77 36.15
CA THR A 12 1.08 -34.86 34.69
C THR A 12 1.35 -33.48 34.10
N ARG A 13 2.46 -32.84 34.53
CA ARG A 13 2.98 -31.62 33.90
C ARG A 13 4.49 -31.59 33.66
N GLY A 14 5.20 -32.71 33.89
CA GLY A 14 6.66 -32.77 33.79
C GLY A 14 7.23 -33.39 32.51
N PHE A 15 6.41 -34.03 31.66
CA PHE A 15 6.93 -34.84 30.56
C PHE A 15 6.85 -34.15 29.18
N LEU A 16 5.88 -33.26 28.96
CA LEU A 16 5.74 -32.54 27.68
C LEU A 16 6.82 -31.45 27.50
N GLY A 17 7.26 -30.79 28.58
CA GLY A 17 8.27 -29.73 28.52
C GLY A 17 9.70 -30.22 28.23
N ARG A 18 9.99 -31.52 28.43
CA ARG A 18 11.33 -32.08 28.18
C ARG A 18 11.51 -32.59 26.76
N LEU A 19 10.44 -32.92 26.04
CA LEU A 19 10.53 -33.36 24.64
C LEU A 19 10.75 -32.18 23.67
N VAL A 20 10.15 -31.01 23.96
CA VAL A 20 10.36 -29.78 23.17
C VAL A 20 11.77 -29.21 23.37
N ALA A 21 12.31 -29.29 24.59
CA ALA A 21 13.67 -28.83 24.88
C ALA A 21 14.77 -29.71 24.25
N VAL A 22 14.51 -31.01 24.05
CA VAL A 22 15.48 -31.93 23.42
C VAL A 22 15.51 -31.76 21.89
N PHE A 23 14.40 -31.37 21.26
CA PHE A 23 14.38 -31.02 19.83
C PHE A 23 15.05 -29.66 19.55
N ALA A 24 14.83 -28.66 20.41
CA ALA A 24 15.53 -27.36 20.30
C ALA A 24 17.05 -27.48 20.56
N GLY A 25 17.45 -28.34 21.50
CA GLY A 25 18.85 -28.59 21.82
C GLY A 25 19.61 -29.38 20.74
N ALA A 26 18.94 -30.22 19.95
CA ALA A 26 19.58 -31.01 18.89
C ALA A 26 19.87 -30.21 17.61
N VAL A 27 19.12 -29.12 17.35
CA VAL A 27 19.34 -28.23 16.20
C VAL A 27 20.50 -27.25 16.44
N MET A 28 20.77 -26.87 17.70
CA MET A 28 21.84 -25.93 18.05
C MET A 28 23.26 -26.52 18.10
N LEU A 29 23.44 -27.84 17.98
CA LEU A 29 24.74 -28.49 18.21
C LEU A 29 25.56 -28.78 16.94
N LEU A 30 25.15 -28.31 15.75
CA LEU A 30 25.87 -28.59 14.49
C LEU A 30 26.14 -27.38 13.56
N THR A 31 25.96 -26.14 14.01
CA THR A 31 26.25 -24.96 13.18
C THR A 31 27.62 -24.36 13.50
N ASN A 32 28.68 -24.88 12.89
CA ASN A 32 29.86 -24.05 12.59
C ASN A 32 29.54 -23.25 11.32
N VAL A 33 28.71 -22.22 11.46
CA VAL A 33 28.53 -21.19 10.41
C VAL A 33 29.55 -20.09 10.73
N PRO A 34 30.51 -19.78 9.83
CA PRO A 34 31.50 -18.74 10.09
C PRO A 34 30.82 -17.37 10.24
N ALA A 35 31.38 -16.55 11.13
CA ALA A 35 30.85 -15.25 11.54
C ALA A 35 30.73 -14.26 10.37
N VAL A 36 29.55 -14.19 9.75
CA VAL A 36 29.09 -13.10 8.89
C VAL A 36 28.40 -12.06 9.77
N ASN A 37 29.13 -11.24 10.54
CA ASN A 37 28.46 -10.39 11.56
C ASN A 37 29.05 -8.99 11.83
N ALA A 38 29.98 -8.47 11.03
CA ALA A 38 30.44 -7.07 11.16
C ALA A 38 29.87 -6.18 10.04
N ASP A 39 30.12 -6.51 8.77
CA ASP A 39 29.63 -5.70 7.63
C ASP A 39 28.10 -5.67 7.51
N ASN A 40 27.41 -6.74 7.93
CA ASN A 40 25.95 -6.80 7.93
C ASN A 40 25.30 -5.99 9.07
N ALA A 41 26.04 -5.62 10.12
CA ALA A 41 25.52 -4.75 11.18
C ALA A 41 25.49 -3.28 10.71
N ASP A 42 26.58 -2.80 10.11
CA ASP A 42 26.72 -1.44 9.56
C ASP A 42 25.70 -1.16 8.43
N LYS A 43 25.42 -2.16 7.58
CA LYS A 43 24.39 -2.06 6.52
C LYS A 43 22.95 -2.06 7.06
N ARG A 44 22.66 -2.90 8.08
CA ARG A 44 21.34 -2.96 8.71
C ARG A 44 20.95 -1.63 9.34
N ASP A 45 21.93 -0.86 9.81
CA ASP A 45 21.73 0.46 10.39
C ASP A 45 21.43 1.51 9.30
N ARG A 46 22.06 1.43 8.12
CA ARG A 46 21.86 2.40 7.01
C ARG A 46 20.44 2.39 6.42
N ILE A 47 19.82 1.22 6.27
CA ILE A 47 18.43 1.12 5.76
C ILE A 47 17.46 1.76 6.75
N THR A 48 17.59 1.42 8.03
CA THR A 48 16.76 1.97 9.11
C THR A 48 16.96 3.48 9.22
N GLU A 49 18.21 3.96 9.26
CA GLU A 49 18.53 5.38 9.31
C GLU A 49 17.93 6.14 8.11
N SER A 50 18.03 5.58 6.90
CA SER A 50 17.45 6.18 5.71
C SER A 50 15.92 6.25 5.79
N ALA A 51 15.26 5.20 6.28
CA ALA A 51 13.81 5.17 6.46
C ALA A 51 13.32 6.14 7.56
N GLU A 52 14.06 6.28 8.65
CA GLU A 52 13.79 7.27 9.71
C GLU A 52 13.93 8.70 9.18
N LYS A 53 14.95 8.97 8.35
CA LYS A 53 15.13 10.27 7.67
C LYS A 53 13.94 10.63 6.77
N VAL A 54 13.35 9.65 6.08
CA VAL A 54 12.11 9.88 5.32
C VAL A 54 10.96 10.31 6.22
N CYS A 55 10.81 9.67 7.38
CA CYS A 55 9.77 10.03 8.34
C CYS A 55 10.01 11.41 8.98
N GLN A 56 11.27 11.78 9.22
CA GLN A 56 11.64 13.11 9.67
C GLN A 56 11.35 14.17 8.60
N TRP A 57 11.75 13.91 7.34
CA TRP A 57 11.46 14.77 6.20
C TRP A 57 9.96 15.09 6.09
N GLN A 58 9.11 14.05 6.20
CA GLN A 58 7.67 14.23 6.13
C GLN A 58 7.13 15.08 7.30
N ARG A 59 7.65 14.89 8.52
CA ARG A 59 7.26 15.72 9.68
C ARG A 59 7.67 17.17 9.52
N ASP A 60 8.90 17.42 9.06
CA ASP A 60 9.41 18.78 8.84
C ASP A 60 8.60 19.51 7.78
N LYS A 61 8.26 18.81 6.70
CA LYS A 61 7.39 19.32 5.63
C LYS A 61 6.00 19.70 6.16
N MET A 62 5.45 18.93 7.08
CA MET A 62 4.16 19.20 7.73
C MET A 62 4.27 20.23 8.86
N GLY A 63 5.48 20.58 9.31
CA GLY A 63 5.72 21.46 10.45
C GLY A 63 5.28 20.85 11.79
N ILE A 64 5.27 19.52 11.91
CA ILE A 64 4.85 18.80 13.13
C ILE A 64 6.07 18.24 13.88
N SER A 65 5.91 18.06 15.20
CA SER A 65 6.96 17.50 16.05
C SER A 65 7.00 15.97 16.01
N GLN A 66 8.05 15.38 16.57
CA GLN A 66 8.27 13.93 16.62
C GLN A 66 7.19 13.15 17.38
N ASP A 67 6.52 13.79 18.34
CA ASP A 67 5.40 13.20 19.10
C ASP A 67 4.04 13.31 18.38
N GLU A 68 3.98 14.00 17.25
CA GLU A 68 2.80 14.05 16.39
C GLU A 68 2.91 13.02 15.26
N SER A 69 1.77 12.39 14.95
CA SER A 69 1.70 11.41 13.88
C SER A 69 1.71 12.07 12.50
N ILE A 70 2.45 11.47 11.57
CA ILE A 70 2.42 11.79 10.14
C ILE A 70 1.01 11.62 9.57
N PHE A 71 0.23 10.66 10.10
CA PHE A 71 -1.16 10.42 9.72
C PHE A 71 -2.09 11.45 10.37
N SER A 72 -1.90 12.72 10.00
CA SER A 72 -2.68 13.85 10.49
C SER A 72 -2.83 14.95 9.43
N GLY A 73 -3.72 15.91 9.69
CA GLY A 73 -3.87 17.12 8.88
C GLY A 73 -4.09 16.85 7.38
N ASP A 74 -3.35 17.59 6.54
CA ASP A 74 -3.44 17.49 5.08
C ASP A 74 -2.96 16.15 4.53
N PHE A 75 -2.15 15.39 5.28
CA PHE A 75 -1.74 14.04 4.85
C PHE A 75 -2.97 13.12 4.80
N LEU A 76 -3.83 13.15 5.82
CA LEU A 76 -5.07 12.36 5.84
C LEU A 76 -6.08 12.78 4.76
N GLN A 77 -6.11 14.06 4.37
CA GLN A 77 -6.98 14.52 3.29
C GLN A 77 -6.61 13.89 1.94
N ASN A 78 -5.37 13.44 1.79
CA ASN A 78 -4.88 12.77 0.59
C ASN A 78 -4.93 11.23 0.68
N ALA A 79 -5.47 10.65 1.76
CA ALA A 79 -5.58 9.20 1.89
C ALA A 79 -6.38 8.59 0.74
N GLY A 80 -5.83 7.56 0.09
CA GLY A 80 -6.38 6.95 -1.12
C GLY A 80 -6.12 7.76 -2.39
N ILE A 81 -5.21 8.75 -2.36
CA ILE A 81 -4.87 9.63 -3.48
C ILE A 81 -3.34 9.75 -3.63
N GLY A 82 -2.86 9.41 -4.82
CA GLY A 82 -1.52 9.80 -5.30
C GLY A 82 -0.35 9.21 -4.52
N SER A 83 0.61 10.06 -4.17
CA SER A 83 1.90 9.75 -3.52
C SER A 83 1.78 9.34 -2.05
N SER A 84 0.73 9.76 -1.35
CA SER A 84 0.58 9.56 0.10
C SER A 84 0.41 8.08 0.49
N ASP A 85 -0.26 7.30 -0.37
CA ASP A 85 -0.50 5.86 -0.17
C ASP A 85 0.83 5.10 -0.13
N TRP A 86 1.79 5.43 -1.00
CA TRP A 86 3.11 4.79 -1.02
C TRP A 86 3.90 5.07 0.24
N LEU A 87 3.87 6.32 0.72
CA LEU A 87 4.53 6.65 1.99
C LEU A 87 3.87 5.92 3.16
N ALA A 88 2.53 5.86 3.19
CA ALA A 88 1.80 5.14 4.22
C ALA A 88 2.15 3.64 4.22
N ILE A 89 2.13 2.98 3.05
CA ILE A 89 2.55 1.59 2.90
C ILE A 89 4.00 1.42 3.37
N GLY A 90 4.93 2.27 2.93
CA GLY A 90 6.33 2.22 3.39
C GLY A 90 6.45 2.29 4.92
N ILE A 91 5.76 3.25 5.54
CA ILE A 91 5.71 3.44 7.00
C ILE A 91 5.21 2.17 7.71
N SER A 92 4.08 1.60 7.27
CA SER A 92 3.50 0.45 7.96
C SER A 92 4.27 -0.84 7.76
N ARG A 93 4.86 -1.01 6.57
CA ARG A 93 5.61 -2.22 6.24
C ARG A 93 7.01 -2.21 6.84
N PHE A 94 7.57 -1.03 7.13
CA PHE A 94 8.70 -0.87 8.03
C PHE A 94 8.29 -1.04 9.51
N GLY A 95 7.06 -0.64 9.84
CA GLY A 95 6.47 -0.82 11.16
C GLY A 95 6.80 0.31 12.13
N PHE A 96 6.91 1.54 11.62
CA PHE A 96 7.04 2.73 12.45
C PHE A 96 5.76 2.97 13.26
N GLU A 97 5.87 3.58 14.43
CA GLU A 97 4.69 3.85 15.27
C GLU A 97 3.96 5.10 14.76
N GLU A 98 2.81 4.88 14.12
CA GLU A 98 1.94 5.94 13.60
C GLU A 98 0.47 5.65 13.90
N ASP A 99 -0.40 6.62 13.61
CA ASP A 99 -1.83 6.54 13.88
C ASP A 99 -2.60 5.85 12.73
N TYR A 100 -2.43 4.53 12.62
CA TYR A 100 -3.03 3.73 11.54
C TYR A 100 -4.56 3.79 11.52
N GLU A 101 -5.20 3.92 12.69
CA GLU A 101 -6.65 4.10 12.80
C GLU A 101 -7.11 5.42 12.19
N ALA A 102 -6.32 6.50 12.37
CA ALA A 102 -6.60 7.78 11.73
C ALA A 102 -6.53 7.67 10.20
N TYR A 103 -5.53 6.96 9.66
CA TYR A 103 -5.42 6.73 8.21
C TYR A 103 -6.59 5.87 7.69
N LEU A 104 -6.92 4.76 8.35
CA LEU A 104 -8.06 3.91 7.99
C LEU A 104 -9.39 4.67 8.04
N THR A 105 -9.55 5.58 9.00
CA THR A 105 -10.74 6.44 9.10
C THR A 105 -10.85 7.38 7.91
N ALA A 106 -9.75 8.04 7.54
CA ALA A 106 -9.70 8.91 6.36
C ALA A 106 -9.94 8.14 5.07
N LEU A 107 -9.30 6.97 4.90
CA LEU A 107 -9.50 6.11 3.75
C LEU A 107 -10.95 5.61 3.67
N SER A 108 -11.57 5.25 4.80
CA SER A 108 -13.00 4.86 4.88
C SER A 108 -13.94 5.98 4.42
N GLN A 109 -13.59 7.25 4.63
CA GLN A 109 -14.35 8.38 4.07
C GLN A 109 -14.14 8.49 2.57
N ARG A 110 -12.90 8.34 2.08
CA ARG A 110 -12.54 8.41 0.66
C ARG A 110 -13.25 7.34 -0.17
N VAL A 111 -13.27 6.09 0.30
CA VAL A 111 -13.80 4.96 -0.47
C VAL A 111 -15.31 5.00 -0.66
N LYS A 112 -16.05 5.71 0.22
CA LYS A 112 -17.48 5.94 0.04
C LYS A 112 -17.82 6.81 -1.18
N ALA A 113 -16.85 7.56 -1.68
CA ALA A 113 -16.99 8.34 -2.91
C ALA A 113 -16.58 7.55 -4.17
N LEU A 114 -16.11 6.31 -4.04
CA LEU A 114 -15.83 5.46 -5.18
C LEU A 114 -17.13 4.96 -5.82
N SER A 115 -17.08 4.83 -7.13
CA SER A 115 -18.17 4.36 -7.98
C SER A 115 -17.67 3.26 -8.91
N ASP A 116 -18.61 2.48 -9.44
CA ASP A 116 -18.29 1.45 -10.43
C ASP A 116 -17.71 2.05 -11.73
N THR A 117 -17.92 3.35 -11.98
CA THR A 117 -17.33 4.04 -13.13
C THR A 117 -15.87 4.43 -12.94
N ASP A 118 -15.38 4.43 -11.70
CA ASP A 118 -13.97 4.66 -11.41
C ASP A 118 -13.12 3.47 -11.88
N ASN A 119 -11.87 3.77 -12.23
CA ASN A 119 -10.95 2.75 -12.68
C ASN A 119 -10.67 1.71 -11.59
N ALA A 120 -10.48 0.45 -11.98
CA ALA A 120 -10.19 -0.64 -11.04
C ALA A 120 -8.95 -0.36 -10.17
N THR A 121 -7.93 0.32 -10.70
CA THR A 121 -6.71 0.66 -9.94
C THR A 121 -6.95 1.60 -8.77
N GLU A 122 -7.97 2.45 -8.80
CA GLU A 122 -8.33 3.31 -7.67
C GLU A 122 -8.83 2.47 -6.50
N TRP A 123 -9.66 1.46 -6.78
CA TRP A 123 -10.17 0.51 -5.80
C TRP A 123 -9.06 -0.41 -5.28
N GLN A 124 -8.25 -0.95 -6.18
CA GLN A 124 -7.13 -1.85 -5.85
C GLN A 124 -6.07 -1.16 -4.99
N ARG A 125 -5.71 0.09 -5.31
CA ARG A 125 -4.78 0.90 -4.50
C ARG A 125 -5.35 1.12 -3.10
N CYS A 126 -6.62 1.51 -2.99
CA CYS A 126 -7.28 1.64 -1.69
C CYS A 126 -7.31 0.31 -0.92
N ALA A 127 -7.55 -0.82 -1.59
CA ALA A 127 -7.55 -2.15 -0.95
C ALA A 127 -6.17 -2.51 -0.38
N ILE A 128 -5.11 -2.32 -1.16
CA ILE A 128 -3.73 -2.58 -0.73
C ILE A 128 -3.35 -1.66 0.45
N THR A 129 -3.67 -0.37 0.36
CA THR A 129 -3.39 0.58 1.45
C THR A 129 -4.18 0.23 2.71
N ALA A 130 -5.47 -0.10 2.59
CA ALA A 130 -6.29 -0.50 3.74
C ALA A 130 -5.71 -1.72 4.46
N SER A 131 -5.31 -2.74 3.69
CA SER A 131 -4.64 -3.91 4.24
C SER A 131 -3.29 -3.55 4.88
N ALA A 132 -2.48 -2.71 4.23
CA ALA A 132 -1.20 -2.26 4.78
C ALA A 132 -1.35 -1.48 6.09
N MET A 133 -2.45 -0.76 6.29
CA MET A 133 -2.75 -0.01 7.53
C MET A 133 -3.39 -0.89 8.61
N GLY A 134 -3.64 -2.17 8.33
CA GLY A 134 -4.21 -3.13 9.28
C GLY A 134 -5.74 -3.21 9.29
N GLY A 135 -6.42 -2.65 8.28
CA GLY A 135 -7.86 -2.81 8.08
C GLY A 135 -8.19 -4.02 7.19
N ASP A 136 -9.48 -4.34 7.10
CA ASP A 136 -10.01 -5.34 6.15
C ASP A 136 -10.50 -4.64 4.87
N PRO A 137 -9.80 -4.80 3.73
CA PRO A 137 -10.27 -4.22 2.47
C PRO A 137 -11.58 -4.85 1.94
N ALA A 138 -12.01 -6.01 2.43
CA ALA A 138 -13.31 -6.57 2.07
C ALA A 138 -14.48 -5.97 2.89
N ASP A 139 -14.20 -5.18 3.93
CA ASP A 139 -15.21 -4.44 4.69
C ASP A 139 -14.62 -3.12 5.26
N LEU A 140 -14.17 -2.23 4.38
CA LEU A 140 -13.67 -0.93 4.81
C LEU A 140 -14.83 0.08 4.89
N GLY A 141 -15.39 0.24 6.09
CA GLY A 141 -16.49 1.15 6.34
C GLY A 141 -17.79 0.74 5.61
N GLY A 142 -18.01 -0.57 5.46
CA GLY A 142 -19.15 -1.15 4.74
C GLY A 142 -18.93 -1.31 3.23
N ILE A 143 -17.73 -1.04 2.72
CA ILE A 143 -17.37 -1.15 1.30
C ILE A 143 -16.38 -2.29 1.10
N ASP A 144 -16.72 -3.20 0.19
CA ASP A 144 -15.83 -4.27 -0.24
C ASP A 144 -14.98 -3.80 -1.43
N LEU A 145 -13.74 -3.42 -1.13
CA LEU A 145 -12.78 -2.92 -2.11
C LEU A 145 -12.22 -4.05 -2.98
N VAL A 146 -12.16 -5.29 -2.48
CA VAL A 146 -11.67 -6.44 -3.24
C VAL A 146 -12.67 -6.78 -4.33
N LYS A 147 -13.97 -6.79 -3.99
CA LYS A 147 -15.06 -6.90 -4.97
C LYS A 147 -15.01 -5.77 -5.97
N GLY A 148 -15.00 -4.53 -5.50
CA GLY A 148 -15.04 -3.34 -6.34
C GLY A 148 -13.78 -3.18 -7.21
N GLY A 149 -12.64 -3.73 -6.82
CA GLY A 149 -11.38 -3.66 -7.57
C GLY A 149 -11.09 -4.87 -8.45
N VAL A 150 -11.71 -6.03 -8.18
CA VAL A 150 -11.34 -7.30 -8.81
C VAL A 150 -12.57 -8.11 -9.24
N TYR A 151 -13.13 -8.93 -8.35
CA TYR A 151 -14.06 -10.01 -8.74
C TYR A 151 -15.49 -9.53 -9.02
N GLY A 152 -15.82 -8.27 -8.72
CA GLY A 152 -17.06 -7.61 -9.12
C GLY A 152 -16.99 -6.91 -10.48
N ARG A 153 -15.81 -6.90 -11.13
CA ARG A 153 -15.61 -6.31 -12.46
C ARG A 153 -16.02 -7.31 -13.55
N ASP A 154 -16.40 -6.78 -14.71
CA ASP A 154 -16.77 -7.53 -15.92
C ASP A 154 -15.98 -7.02 -17.14
N GLU A 155 -16.23 -7.56 -18.33
CA GLU A 155 -15.53 -7.12 -19.55
C GLU A 155 -15.84 -5.67 -19.97
N ASN A 156 -17.01 -5.11 -19.61
CA ASN A 156 -17.34 -3.72 -19.92
C ASN A 156 -16.56 -2.74 -19.03
N ASN A 157 -16.12 -3.23 -17.86
CA ASN A 157 -15.38 -2.50 -16.86
C ASN A 157 -14.18 -3.30 -16.37
N SER A 158 -13.41 -3.85 -17.33
CA SER A 158 -12.34 -4.81 -17.05
C SER A 158 -11.31 -4.28 -16.07
N VAL A 159 -10.78 -5.17 -15.21
CA VAL A 159 -9.59 -4.86 -14.40
C VAL A 159 -8.42 -4.39 -15.27
N GLY A 160 -8.31 -4.89 -16.50
CA GLY A 160 -7.28 -4.53 -17.47
C GLY A 160 -7.51 -3.26 -18.27
N LYS A 161 -8.57 -2.49 -17.98
CA LYS A 161 -8.96 -1.30 -18.77
C LYS A 161 -7.85 -0.24 -18.88
N GLN A 162 -6.97 -0.15 -17.87
CA GLN A 162 -5.82 0.76 -17.85
C GLN A 162 -4.51 0.09 -18.28
N GLY A 163 -4.60 -1.02 -19.02
CA GLY A 163 -3.43 -1.79 -19.43
C GLY A 163 -2.92 -2.71 -18.33
N LEU A 164 -1.65 -3.10 -18.43
CA LEU A 164 -1.06 -4.16 -17.61
C LEU A 164 -1.11 -3.84 -16.10
N ASN A 165 -1.02 -2.57 -15.73
CA ASN A 165 -1.12 -2.15 -14.33
C ASN A 165 -2.38 -2.66 -13.65
N GLY A 166 -3.53 -2.60 -14.33
CA GLY A 166 -4.79 -3.05 -13.74
C GLY A 166 -4.82 -4.55 -13.43
N TRP A 167 -4.11 -5.37 -14.20
CA TRP A 167 -3.92 -6.81 -13.92
C TRP A 167 -2.95 -7.03 -12.76
N ILE A 168 -1.82 -6.32 -12.78
CA ILE A 168 -0.80 -6.38 -11.71
C ILE A 168 -1.41 -6.04 -10.36
N PHE A 169 -2.09 -4.90 -10.25
CA PHE A 169 -2.72 -4.45 -9.01
C PHE A 169 -3.90 -5.33 -8.60
N ALA A 170 -4.61 -5.96 -9.54
CA ALA A 170 -5.64 -6.96 -9.22
C ALA A 170 -5.03 -8.17 -8.50
N LEU A 171 -3.92 -8.71 -9.03
CA LEU A 171 -3.24 -9.86 -8.41
C LEU A 171 -2.66 -9.49 -7.04
N LEU A 172 -1.98 -8.35 -6.93
CA LEU A 172 -1.48 -7.84 -5.66
C LEU A 172 -2.60 -7.65 -4.64
N THR A 173 -3.76 -7.11 -5.05
CA THR A 173 -4.93 -6.95 -4.17
C THR A 173 -5.39 -8.30 -3.61
N LEU A 174 -5.55 -9.30 -4.48
CA LEU A 174 -5.92 -10.64 -4.04
C LEU A 174 -4.88 -11.25 -3.09
N ASP A 175 -3.60 -11.03 -3.35
CA ASP A 175 -2.53 -11.67 -2.60
C ASP A 175 -2.17 -10.96 -1.29
N THR A 176 -2.66 -9.73 -1.05
CA THR A 176 -2.49 -9.03 0.23
C THR A 176 -2.88 -9.87 1.43
N MET A 177 -4.00 -10.60 1.33
CA MET A 177 -4.48 -11.52 2.37
C MET A 177 -4.82 -12.93 1.84
N GLY A 178 -4.60 -13.19 0.55
CA GLY A 178 -5.03 -14.43 -0.09
C GLY A 178 -6.54 -14.50 -0.32
N TYR A 179 -7.14 -13.41 -0.83
CA TYR A 179 -8.57 -13.32 -1.07
C TYR A 179 -9.05 -14.33 -2.11
N LYS A 180 -10.21 -14.95 -1.85
CA LYS A 180 -10.92 -15.79 -2.80
C LYS A 180 -11.64 -14.92 -3.83
N THR A 181 -11.85 -15.50 -5.00
CA THR A 181 -12.81 -14.98 -5.97
C THR A 181 -14.01 -15.93 -6.00
N PRO A 182 -15.25 -15.42 -5.95
CA PRO A 182 -16.43 -16.26 -6.03
C PRO A 182 -16.46 -17.11 -7.30
N GLU A 183 -17.12 -18.27 -7.25
CA GLU A 183 -17.35 -19.10 -8.44
C GLU A 183 -18.10 -18.29 -9.51
N GLY A 184 -17.57 -18.30 -10.74
CA GLY A 184 -18.14 -17.56 -11.87
C GLY A 184 -17.75 -16.08 -11.93
N ALA A 185 -16.85 -15.60 -11.08
CA ALA A 185 -16.24 -14.28 -11.26
C ALA A 185 -15.53 -14.19 -12.63
N GLU A 186 -15.70 -13.07 -13.34
CA GLU A 186 -15.09 -12.88 -14.67
C GLU A 186 -13.56 -12.90 -14.59
N PHE A 187 -13.00 -12.30 -13.53
CA PHE A 187 -11.57 -12.21 -13.30
C PHE A 187 -11.20 -12.93 -12.00
N ASP A 188 -10.90 -14.22 -12.12
CA ASP A 188 -10.28 -15.01 -11.07
C ASP A 188 -8.74 -14.87 -11.07
N ARG A 189 -8.10 -15.41 -10.04
CA ARG A 189 -6.65 -15.35 -9.86
C ARG A 189 -5.88 -15.98 -11.02
N GLU A 190 -6.34 -17.13 -11.51
CA GLU A 190 -5.70 -17.86 -12.62
C GLU A 190 -5.72 -17.01 -13.90
N ARG A 191 -6.88 -16.46 -14.27
CA ARG A 191 -7.02 -15.60 -15.44
C ARG A 191 -6.19 -14.33 -15.32
N ILE A 192 -6.15 -13.70 -14.14
CA ILE A 192 -5.35 -12.50 -13.92
C ILE A 192 -3.85 -12.83 -14.10
N LEU A 193 -3.38 -13.94 -13.51
CA LEU A 193 -2.00 -14.41 -13.66
C LEU A 193 -1.65 -14.68 -15.13
N ASP A 194 -2.53 -15.40 -15.84
CA ASP A 194 -2.36 -15.69 -17.28
C ASP A 194 -2.30 -14.42 -18.13
N LYS A 195 -3.12 -13.42 -17.80
CA LYS A 195 -3.10 -12.12 -18.49
C LYS A 195 -1.79 -11.37 -18.27
N ILE A 196 -1.21 -11.44 -17.08
CA ILE A 196 0.11 -10.86 -16.82
C ILE A 196 1.15 -11.60 -17.65
N VAL A 197 1.29 -12.92 -17.50
CA VAL A 197 2.31 -13.73 -18.18
C VAL A 197 2.23 -13.61 -19.70
N SER A 198 1.03 -13.68 -20.27
CA SER A 198 0.83 -13.58 -21.73
C SER A 198 1.07 -12.19 -22.31
N SER A 199 1.20 -11.16 -21.45
CA SER A 199 1.53 -9.80 -21.88
C SER A 199 3.04 -9.53 -21.96
N GLN A 200 3.89 -10.52 -21.66
CA GLN A 200 5.34 -10.38 -21.76
C GLN A 200 5.78 -10.14 -23.21
N ASN A 201 6.65 -9.16 -23.43
CA ASN A 201 7.24 -8.86 -24.72
C ASN A 201 8.35 -9.87 -25.07
N THR A 202 8.73 -9.88 -26.34
CA THR A 202 9.75 -10.83 -26.85
C THR A 202 11.14 -10.62 -26.26
N ASP A 203 11.43 -9.44 -25.72
CA ASP A 203 12.68 -9.11 -25.04
C ASP A 203 12.68 -9.52 -23.55
N GLY A 204 11.58 -10.11 -23.06
CA GLY A 204 11.42 -10.56 -21.68
C GLY A 204 10.83 -9.50 -20.74
N GLY A 205 10.75 -8.24 -21.16
CA GLY A 205 10.14 -7.19 -20.35
C GLY A 205 8.62 -7.11 -20.52
N PHE A 206 8.01 -6.18 -19.79
CA PHE A 206 6.59 -5.87 -19.85
C PHE A 206 6.38 -4.37 -20.11
N SER A 207 5.24 -4.02 -20.67
CA SER A 207 4.86 -2.62 -20.91
C SER A 207 3.42 -2.35 -20.51
N LEU A 208 3.12 -1.10 -20.12
CA LEU A 208 1.78 -0.71 -19.67
C LEU A 208 0.72 -1.02 -20.74
N SER A 209 1.07 -0.73 -21.98
CA SER A 209 0.32 -1.03 -23.19
C SER A 209 1.27 -1.58 -24.24
N LYS A 210 0.75 -2.30 -25.24
CA LYS A 210 1.54 -2.85 -26.35
C LYS A 210 2.56 -1.84 -26.88
N GLY A 211 3.84 -2.20 -26.81
CA GLY A 211 4.96 -1.31 -27.11
C GLY A 211 6.23 -1.77 -26.40
N GLU A 212 7.27 -0.94 -26.46
CA GLU A 212 8.56 -1.17 -25.81
C GLU A 212 8.39 -1.47 -24.32
N SER A 213 9.17 -2.45 -23.83
CA SER A 213 9.20 -2.81 -22.43
C SER A 213 9.67 -1.64 -21.55
N ASP A 214 9.08 -1.56 -20.37
CA ASP A 214 9.26 -0.49 -19.40
C ASP A 214 9.79 -1.09 -18.08
N ILE A 215 10.72 -0.38 -17.42
CA ILE A 215 11.41 -0.89 -16.23
C ILE A 215 10.44 -1.00 -15.05
N ASP A 216 9.65 0.04 -14.79
CA ASP A 216 8.68 0.08 -13.70
C ASP A 216 7.62 -1.02 -13.87
N ILE A 217 7.02 -1.11 -15.05
CA ILE A 217 5.98 -2.12 -15.33
C ILE A 217 6.55 -3.54 -15.27
N THR A 218 7.77 -3.76 -15.74
CA THR A 218 8.43 -5.07 -15.63
C THR A 218 8.66 -5.45 -14.18
N ALA A 219 9.18 -4.53 -13.37
CA ALA A 219 9.42 -4.76 -11.97
C ALA A 219 8.11 -4.98 -11.19
N MET A 220 7.07 -4.18 -11.44
CA MET A 220 5.75 -4.35 -10.81
C MET A 220 5.08 -5.67 -11.21
N ALA A 221 5.23 -6.13 -12.47
CA ALA A 221 4.77 -7.45 -12.88
C ALA A 221 5.46 -8.56 -12.08
N LEU A 222 6.79 -8.46 -11.90
CA LEU A 222 7.56 -9.39 -11.07
C LEU A 222 7.10 -9.39 -9.61
N GLN A 223 6.79 -8.23 -9.02
CA GLN A 223 6.24 -8.14 -7.66
C GLN A 223 4.95 -8.95 -7.51
N ALA A 224 4.06 -8.87 -8.51
CA ALA A 224 2.77 -9.56 -8.51
C ALA A 224 2.89 -11.07 -8.75
N ILE A 225 3.77 -11.52 -9.64
CA ILE A 225 3.88 -12.94 -10.00
C ILE A 225 4.90 -13.71 -9.16
N ALA A 226 5.73 -13.04 -8.36
CA ALA A 226 6.68 -13.64 -7.44
C ALA A 226 6.11 -14.76 -6.52
N PRO A 227 4.90 -14.65 -5.92
CA PRO A 227 4.35 -15.74 -5.11
C PRO A 227 4.26 -17.08 -5.84
N TYR A 228 4.13 -17.06 -7.16
CA TYR A 228 3.86 -18.20 -8.02
C TYR A 228 5.14 -18.77 -8.65
N TYR A 229 6.32 -18.20 -8.36
CA TYR A 229 7.58 -18.68 -8.94
C TYR A 229 7.90 -20.13 -8.54
N ASN A 230 7.52 -20.57 -7.34
CA ASN A 230 7.74 -21.95 -6.89
C ASN A 230 6.53 -22.87 -7.14
N ASP A 231 5.57 -22.44 -7.95
CA ASP A 231 4.55 -23.32 -8.53
C ASP A 231 5.14 -24.02 -9.77
N PHE A 232 5.70 -25.20 -9.55
CA PHE A 232 6.35 -25.96 -10.61
C PHE A 232 5.37 -26.58 -11.63
N SER A 233 4.05 -26.46 -11.41
CA SER A 233 3.06 -26.77 -12.44
C SER A 233 2.87 -25.62 -13.45
N ARG A 234 3.35 -24.42 -13.10
CA ARG A 234 3.30 -23.18 -13.89
C ARG A 234 4.67 -22.76 -14.42
N ASP A 235 5.27 -23.62 -15.24
CA ASP A 235 6.55 -23.38 -15.93
C ASP A 235 6.54 -22.10 -16.79
N ASP A 236 5.38 -21.69 -17.31
CA ASP A 236 5.19 -20.44 -18.03
C ASP A 236 5.46 -19.20 -17.15
N VAL A 237 4.99 -19.22 -15.89
CA VAL A 237 5.25 -18.15 -14.91
C VAL A 237 6.74 -18.07 -14.60
N ARG A 238 7.39 -19.21 -14.34
CA ARG A 238 8.83 -19.25 -14.03
C ARG A 238 9.68 -18.72 -15.17
N LYS A 239 9.45 -19.22 -16.39
CA LYS A 239 10.14 -18.74 -17.60
C LYS A 239 9.89 -17.25 -17.84
N SER A 240 8.68 -16.77 -17.53
CA SER A 240 8.36 -15.34 -17.61
C SER A 240 9.17 -14.54 -16.59
N VAL A 241 9.24 -14.99 -15.33
CA VAL A 241 10.06 -14.35 -14.29
C VAL A 241 11.53 -14.30 -14.68
N ASP A 242 12.11 -15.43 -15.10
CA ASP A 242 13.54 -15.52 -15.43
C ASP A 242 13.92 -14.56 -16.57
N LYS A 243 13.08 -14.48 -17.62
CA LYS A 243 13.28 -13.53 -18.72
C LYS A 243 13.15 -12.08 -18.29
N ALA A 244 12.20 -11.75 -17.42
CA ALA A 244 12.02 -10.39 -16.92
C ALA A 244 13.17 -9.95 -16.01
N VAL A 245 13.70 -10.86 -15.19
CA VAL A 245 14.91 -10.60 -14.40
C VAL A 245 16.12 -10.35 -15.30
N GLU A 246 16.29 -11.14 -16.36
CA GLU A 246 17.37 -10.93 -17.34
C GLU A 246 17.21 -9.60 -18.10
N TYR A 247 15.98 -9.27 -18.50
CA TYR A 247 15.66 -7.97 -19.09
C TYR A 247 16.10 -6.82 -18.17
N LEU A 248 15.72 -6.85 -16.89
CA LEU A 248 16.11 -5.81 -15.92
C LEU A 248 17.63 -5.76 -15.72
N SER A 249 18.29 -6.92 -15.57
CA SER A 249 19.76 -7.01 -15.47
C SER A 249 20.49 -6.33 -16.64
N GLY A 250 19.95 -6.46 -17.85
CA GLY A 250 20.46 -5.84 -19.07
C GLY A 250 20.13 -4.35 -19.24
N LYS A 251 19.16 -3.82 -18.49
CA LYS A 251 18.78 -2.40 -18.50
C LYS A 251 19.47 -1.57 -17.43
N GLN A 252 19.99 -2.19 -16.38
CA GLN A 252 20.75 -1.50 -15.34
C GLN A 252 22.05 -0.91 -15.91
N ASP A 253 22.29 0.36 -15.67
CA ASP A 253 23.48 1.04 -16.17
C ASP A 253 24.75 0.69 -15.36
N SER A 254 25.91 1.13 -15.85
CA SER A 254 27.19 0.84 -15.20
C SER A 254 27.31 1.37 -13.76
N SER A 255 26.55 2.40 -13.39
CA SER A 255 26.51 2.95 -12.03
C SER A 255 25.56 2.22 -11.09
N GLY A 256 24.87 1.19 -11.58
CA GLY A 256 23.99 0.34 -10.78
C GLY A 256 22.55 0.85 -10.69
N THR A 257 22.19 1.91 -11.43
CA THR A 257 20.84 2.48 -11.44
C THR A 257 20.09 2.19 -12.74
N PHE A 258 18.77 2.35 -12.68
CA PHE A 258 17.82 2.37 -13.79
C PHE A 258 17.43 3.80 -14.20
N GLY A 259 17.99 4.82 -13.56
CA GLY A 259 17.90 6.23 -13.97
C GLY A 259 17.10 7.12 -13.03
N SER A 260 16.20 6.56 -12.21
CA SER A 260 15.42 7.30 -11.22
C SER A 260 15.24 6.52 -9.92
N ALA A 261 14.94 7.25 -8.83
CA ALA A 261 14.64 6.64 -7.54
C ALA A 261 13.42 5.71 -7.61
N GLU A 262 12.40 6.06 -8.39
CA GLU A 262 11.18 5.27 -8.59
C GLU A 262 11.48 3.93 -9.26
N ALA A 263 12.21 3.95 -10.38
CA ALA A 263 12.56 2.73 -11.12
C ALA A 263 13.46 1.82 -10.27
N ASP A 264 14.48 2.39 -9.61
CA ASP A 264 15.34 1.64 -8.68
C ASP A 264 14.52 1.02 -7.54
N SER A 265 13.56 1.76 -7.00
CA SER A 265 12.66 1.28 -5.94
C SER A 265 11.82 0.09 -6.40
N GLN A 266 11.18 0.17 -7.58
CA GLN A 266 10.37 -0.92 -8.09
C GLN A 266 11.21 -2.19 -8.31
N VAL A 267 12.43 -2.05 -8.84
CA VAL A 267 13.33 -3.19 -9.06
C VAL A 267 13.78 -3.79 -7.72
N VAL A 268 14.13 -2.97 -6.72
CA VAL A 268 14.45 -3.49 -5.36
C VAL A 268 13.28 -4.30 -4.80
N ILE A 269 12.06 -3.77 -4.87
CA ILE A 269 10.87 -4.48 -4.36
C ILE A 269 10.65 -5.80 -5.13
N ALA A 270 10.85 -5.81 -6.45
CA ALA A 270 10.72 -7.01 -7.27
C ALA A 270 11.74 -8.08 -6.90
N LEU A 271 13.01 -7.71 -6.77
CA LEU A 271 14.09 -8.64 -6.40
C LEU A 271 13.87 -9.22 -4.99
N CYS A 272 13.56 -8.37 -4.01
CA CYS A 272 13.22 -8.82 -2.66
C CYS A 272 12.01 -9.78 -2.67
N SER A 273 11.01 -9.52 -3.52
CA SER A 273 9.82 -10.37 -3.64
C SER A 273 10.15 -11.75 -4.23
N LEU A 274 11.15 -11.84 -5.10
CA LEU A 274 11.66 -13.08 -5.69
C LEU A 274 12.69 -13.79 -4.81
N GLY A 275 13.05 -13.21 -3.66
CA GLY A 275 14.12 -13.75 -2.81
C GLY A 275 15.54 -13.54 -3.37
N ILE A 276 15.70 -12.60 -4.31
CA ILE A 276 16.99 -12.21 -4.90
C ILE A 276 17.55 -11.03 -4.10
N ALA A 277 18.82 -11.11 -3.69
CA ALA A 277 19.47 -10.07 -2.91
C ALA A 277 19.95 -8.90 -3.79
N PRO A 278 19.35 -7.69 -3.68
CA PRO A 278 19.73 -6.55 -4.52
C PRO A 278 21.19 -6.10 -4.36
N GLU A 279 21.79 -6.39 -3.20
CA GLU A 279 23.17 -6.00 -2.84
C GLU A 279 24.25 -7.02 -3.25
N ALA A 280 23.86 -8.24 -3.62
CA ALA A 280 24.80 -9.37 -3.75
C ALA A 280 24.61 -10.21 -5.02
N ASP A 281 23.45 -10.12 -5.67
CA ASP A 281 23.22 -10.84 -6.92
C ASP A 281 24.06 -10.21 -8.04
N ASN A 282 24.91 -11.02 -8.66
CA ASN A 282 25.86 -10.56 -9.68
C ASN A 282 25.20 -9.97 -10.94
N ARG A 283 23.92 -10.25 -11.18
CA ARG A 283 23.15 -9.63 -12.25
C ARG A 283 22.91 -8.14 -11.98
N PHE A 284 22.80 -7.77 -10.70
CA PHE A 284 22.41 -6.42 -10.25
C PHE A 284 23.53 -5.64 -9.54
N VAL A 285 24.72 -6.22 -9.41
CA VAL A 285 25.91 -5.54 -8.90
C VAL A 285 26.79 -5.11 -10.08
N LYS A 286 26.87 -3.79 -10.32
CA LYS A 286 27.72 -3.18 -11.37
C LYS A 286 28.90 -2.46 -10.70
N ASN A 287 29.14 -1.17 -10.98
CA ASN A 287 30.11 -0.38 -10.22
C ASN A 287 29.62 -0.06 -8.79
N ALA A 288 28.31 -0.04 -8.60
CA ALA A 288 27.65 -0.06 -7.30
C ALA A 288 26.52 -1.11 -7.35
N ASP A 289 26.11 -1.57 -6.17
CA ASP A 289 24.89 -2.37 -6.03
C ASP A 289 23.64 -1.47 -6.12
N LEU A 290 22.49 -2.09 -6.43
CA LEU A 290 21.24 -1.38 -6.66
C LEU A 290 20.74 -0.61 -5.43
N LEU A 291 20.93 -1.14 -4.22
CA LEU A 291 20.52 -0.45 -3.00
C LEU A 291 21.38 0.80 -2.75
N THR A 292 22.69 0.69 -2.95
CA THR A 292 23.60 1.85 -2.89
C THR A 292 23.25 2.89 -3.95
N ALA A 293 22.85 2.48 -5.15
CA ALA A 293 22.36 3.39 -6.20
C ALA A 293 21.10 4.14 -5.76
N LEU A 294 20.08 3.41 -5.26
CA LEU A 294 18.83 3.99 -4.73
C LEU A 294 19.10 4.97 -3.58
N LEU A 295 19.93 4.60 -2.61
CA LEU A 295 20.27 5.48 -1.48
C LEU A 295 20.98 6.77 -1.92
N SER A 296 21.58 6.80 -3.12
CA SER A 296 22.25 7.99 -3.64
C SER A 296 21.30 9.09 -4.12
N TYR A 297 20.00 8.81 -4.19
CA TYR A 297 18.93 9.77 -4.46
C TYR A 297 18.42 10.48 -3.19
N GLN A 298 18.77 10.00 -2.00
CA GLN A 298 18.38 10.63 -0.73
C GLN A 298 19.14 11.92 -0.50
N ASN A 299 18.39 13.01 -0.33
CA ASN A 299 18.91 14.34 -0.04
C ASN A 299 19.21 14.52 1.45
N SER A 300 19.91 15.61 1.78
CA SER A 300 20.26 15.95 3.16
C SER A 300 19.05 16.26 4.04
N ASP A 301 17.90 16.60 3.44
CA ASP A 301 16.63 16.81 4.16
C ASP A 301 15.92 15.48 4.49
N GLY A 302 16.45 14.35 4.02
CA GLY A 302 15.91 13.01 4.26
C GLY A 302 14.95 12.49 3.18
N GLY A 303 14.44 13.37 2.31
CA GLY A 303 13.61 12.99 1.18
C GLY A 303 14.43 12.44 0.01
N PHE A 304 13.77 11.75 -0.93
CA PHE A 304 14.41 11.25 -2.15
C PHE A 304 14.02 12.11 -3.34
N SER A 305 14.98 12.36 -4.21
CA SER A 305 14.77 13.07 -5.48
C SER A 305 14.46 12.09 -6.62
N HIS A 306 13.66 12.52 -7.60
CA HIS A 306 13.37 11.72 -8.81
C HIS A 306 14.66 11.36 -9.57
N GLU A 307 15.47 12.39 -9.85
CA GLU A 307 16.80 12.27 -10.44
C GLU A 307 17.84 12.76 -9.43
N LYS A 308 19.02 12.14 -9.43
CA LYS A 308 20.09 12.45 -8.50
C LYS A 308 20.47 13.92 -8.55
N GLY A 309 20.39 14.58 -7.39
CA GLY A 309 20.72 16.00 -7.23
C GLY A 309 19.55 16.96 -7.48
N GLY A 310 18.34 16.44 -7.72
CA GLY A 310 17.11 17.22 -7.71
C GLY A 310 16.57 17.49 -6.30
N ASP A 311 15.47 18.26 -6.24
CA ASP A 311 14.71 18.45 -4.99
C ASP A 311 13.99 17.15 -4.59
N SER A 312 13.74 16.98 -3.30
CA SER A 312 13.00 15.85 -2.77
C SER A 312 11.55 15.83 -3.30
N ASP A 313 11.13 14.69 -3.82
CA ASP A 313 9.82 14.45 -4.43
C ASP A 313 9.02 13.44 -3.59
N GLU A 314 7.71 13.65 -3.47
CA GLU A 314 6.84 12.81 -2.64
C GLU A 314 6.71 11.38 -3.15
N LEU A 315 6.59 11.20 -4.46
CA LEU A 315 6.43 9.88 -5.05
C LEU A 315 7.74 9.10 -4.95
N ALA A 316 8.85 9.73 -5.32
CA ALA A 316 10.19 9.15 -5.16
C ALA A 316 10.45 8.75 -3.70
N THR A 317 10.11 9.63 -2.75
CA THR A 317 10.30 9.37 -1.32
C THR A 317 9.42 8.22 -0.81
N GLY A 318 8.14 8.19 -1.19
CA GLY A 318 7.23 7.11 -0.78
C GLY A 318 7.62 5.75 -1.35
N GLN A 319 8.01 5.70 -2.63
CA GLN A 319 8.45 4.45 -3.27
C GLN A 319 9.82 3.98 -2.74
N ALA A 320 10.74 4.91 -2.49
CA ALA A 320 12.01 4.59 -1.84
C ALA A 320 11.78 3.99 -0.45
N LEU A 321 10.86 4.54 0.35
CA LEU A 321 10.53 3.96 1.65
C LEU A 321 9.93 2.55 1.53
N CYS A 322 9.09 2.30 0.51
CA CYS A 322 8.62 0.96 0.19
C CYS A 322 9.79 0.01 -0.14
N ALA A 323 10.74 0.44 -0.96
CA ALA A 323 11.91 -0.36 -1.30
C ALA A 323 12.80 -0.66 -0.07
N LEU A 324 13.03 0.33 0.79
CA LEU A 324 13.76 0.14 2.05
C LEU A 324 13.04 -0.84 2.99
N ALA A 325 11.71 -0.75 3.09
CA ALA A 325 10.92 -1.72 3.82
C ALA A 325 11.01 -3.12 3.21
N ALA A 326 10.93 -3.26 1.88
CA ALA A 326 11.07 -4.54 1.19
C ALA A 326 12.44 -5.18 1.44
N GLN A 327 13.52 -4.39 1.33
CA GLN A 327 14.88 -4.82 1.64
C GLN A 327 15.01 -5.29 3.09
N LYS A 328 14.54 -4.48 4.05
CA LYS A 328 14.63 -4.84 5.47
C LYS A 328 13.86 -6.12 5.80
N ARG A 329 12.70 -6.30 5.20
CA ARG A 329 11.87 -7.50 5.36
C ARG A 329 12.53 -8.73 4.73
N PHE A 330 13.17 -8.56 3.57
CA PHE A 330 13.96 -9.62 2.93
C PHE A 330 15.16 -10.07 3.78
N GLU A 331 15.91 -9.13 4.38
CA GLU A 331 17.03 -9.43 5.29
C GLU A 331 16.60 -10.22 6.54
N LEU A 332 15.36 -10.02 6.97
CA LEU A 332 14.80 -10.61 8.18
C LEU A 332 13.88 -11.80 7.89
N THR A 333 13.82 -12.27 6.65
CA THR A 333 12.96 -13.37 6.17
C THR A 333 11.50 -13.19 6.60
N MET A 334 11.03 -11.95 6.55
CA MET A 334 9.66 -11.56 6.84
C MET A 334 8.79 -11.69 5.58
N ARG A 335 7.47 -11.58 5.76
CA ARG A 335 6.54 -11.53 4.64
C ARG A 335 6.89 -10.41 3.66
N ARG A 336 6.62 -10.62 2.37
CA ARG A 336 6.85 -9.61 1.31
C ARG A 336 6.08 -8.32 1.59
N ILE A 337 6.46 -7.22 0.94
CA ILE A 337 5.83 -5.93 1.23
C ILE A 337 4.31 -5.94 0.98
N TYR A 338 3.85 -6.67 -0.04
CA TYR A 338 2.43 -6.83 -0.38
C TYR A 338 1.79 -8.10 0.18
N ASP A 339 2.42 -8.79 1.13
CA ASP A 339 1.78 -9.87 1.90
C ASP A 339 1.49 -9.36 3.31
N MET A 340 0.26 -8.90 3.51
CA MET A 340 -0.21 -8.27 4.74
C MET A 340 -0.81 -9.29 5.72
N ARG A 341 -0.72 -10.60 5.45
CA ARG A 341 -1.13 -11.62 6.41
C ARG A 341 -0.32 -11.51 7.69
N GLU A 342 -0.80 -12.16 8.77
CA GLU A 342 -0.08 -12.20 10.05
C GLU A 342 1.37 -12.62 9.83
N GLU A 343 2.29 -11.84 10.40
CA GLU A 343 3.73 -12.00 10.18
C GLU A 343 4.23 -13.40 10.57
N LEU A 344 5.25 -13.89 9.86
CA LEU A 344 5.92 -15.13 10.21
C LEU A 344 6.56 -15.03 11.60
N SER A 345 6.25 -16.02 12.45
CA SER A 345 6.90 -16.12 13.76
C SER A 345 8.42 -16.25 13.62
N VAL A 346 9.17 -15.84 14.64
CA VAL A 346 10.64 -15.98 14.64
C VAL A 346 11.08 -17.41 14.29
N LEU A 347 10.39 -18.43 14.82
CA LEU A 347 10.69 -19.82 14.54
C LEU A 347 10.45 -20.22 13.08
N GLN A 348 9.40 -19.70 12.44
CA GLN A 348 9.15 -19.94 11.02
C GLN A 348 10.23 -19.30 10.14
N ARG A 349 10.68 -18.10 10.51
CA ARG A 349 11.74 -17.38 9.79
C ARG A 349 13.08 -18.10 9.91
N GLU A 350 13.45 -18.54 11.11
CA GLU A 350 14.65 -19.37 11.34
C GLU A 350 14.59 -20.70 10.56
N LYS A 351 13.41 -21.33 10.49
CA LYS A 351 13.19 -22.54 9.68
C LYS A 351 13.41 -22.25 8.20
N LEU A 352 12.84 -21.18 7.66
CA LEU A 352 13.00 -20.79 6.25
C LEU A 352 14.45 -20.43 5.92
N ASP A 353 15.14 -19.70 6.80
CA ASP A 353 16.57 -19.40 6.64
C ASP A 353 17.43 -20.66 6.61
N GLY A 354 17.17 -21.60 7.53
CA GLY A 354 17.83 -22.90 7.56
C GLY A 354 17.56 -23.75 6.33
N ILE A 355 16.36 -23.68 5.75
CA ILE A 355 16.04 -24.35 4.49
C ILE A 355 16.79 -23.67 3.34
N ASN A 356 16.65 -22.35 3.19
CA ASN A 356 17.27 -21.58 2.11
C ASN A 356 18.80 -21.74 2.08
N GLY A 357 19.47 -21.73 3.24
CA GLY A 357 20.92 -21.95 3.31
C GLY A 357 21.37 -23.37 2.93
N ARG A 358 20.49 -24.36 3.05
CA ARG A 358 20.76 -25.73 2.56
C ARG A 358 20.51 -25.85 1.06
N LEU A 359 19.50 -25.13 0.56
CA LEU A 359 19.15 -25.13 -0.86
C LEU A 359 20.19 -24.39 -1.72
N SER A 360 20.89 -23.41 -1.16
CA SER A 360 21.97 -22.70 -1.87
C SER A 360 23.22 -23.54 -2.17
N ASP A 361 23.36 -24.72 -1.55
CA ASP A 361 24.57 -25.57 -1.63
C ASP A 361 24.27 -26.99 -2.17
N ILE A 362 23.28 -27.10 -3.06
CA ILE A 362 23.03 -28.35 -3.78
C ILE A 362 24.20 -28.62 -4.74
N SER A 363 24.98 -29.65 -4.46
CA SER A 363 26.20 -29.98 -5.21
C SER A 363 26.26 -31.42 -5.70
N ASP A 364 25.46 -32.30 -5.11
CA ASP A 364 25.38 -33.73 -5.41
C ASP A 364 23.96 -34.29 -5.25
N GLU A 365 23.78 -35.58 -5.52
CA GLU A 365 22.48 -36.25 -5.45
C GLU A 365 21.93 -36.29 -4.01
N GLU A 366 22.79 -36.53 -3.02
CA GLU A 366 22.38 -36.63 -1.62
C GLU A 366 21.89 -35.27 -1.07
N SER A 367 22.58 -34.18 -1.40
CA SER A 367 22.16 -32.82 -1.07
C SER A 367 20.87 -32.45 -1.79
N ALA A 368 20.69 -32.85 -3.07
CA ALA A 368 19.45 -32.66 -3.82
C ALA A 368 18.26 -33.40 -3.20
N GLU A 369 18.40 -34.69 -2.86
CA GLU A 369 17.35 -35.49 -2.21
C GLU A 369 16.88 -34.83 -0.90
N LYS A 370 17.82 -34.38 -0.08
CA LYS A 370 17.52 -33.70 1.18
C LYS A 370 16.82 -32.36 0.96
N ALA A 371 17.28 -31.58 -0.02
CA ALA A 371 16.72 -30.29 -0.41
C ALA A 371 15.26 -30.42 -0.87
N LEU A 372 15.00 -31.31 -1.83
CA LEU A 372 13.66 -31.53 -2.37
C LEU A 372 12.72 -32.10 -1.32
N LYS A 373 13.19 -32.98 -0.43
CA LYS A 373 12.38 -33.46 0.68
C LYS A 373 11.94 -32.31 1.59
N LEU A 374 12.86 -31.42 1.98
CA LEU A 374 12.51 -30.25 2.78
C LEU A 374 11.48 -29.37 2.08
N PHE A 375 11.69 -29.07 0.79
CA PHE A 375 10.76 -28.27 0.01
C PHE A 375 9.37 -28.91 -0.08
N ASN A 376 9.31 -30.21 -0.38
CA ASN A 376 8.07 -30.95 -0.52
C ASN A 376 7.27 -31.04 0.80
N ASP A 377 7.96 -31.02 1.95
CA ASP A 377 7.33 -31.04 3.28
C ASP A 377 6.73 -29.68 3.70
N LEU A 378 7.04 -28.58 2.99
CA LEU A 378 6.47 -27.25 3.26
C LEU A 378 5.03 -27.12 2.77
N ASP A 379 4.24 -26.33 3.50
CA ASP A 379 2.92 -25.88 3.03
C ASP A 379 3.05 -24.82 1.90
N CYS A 380 1.95 -24.47 1.23
CA CYS A 380 2.00 -23.53 0.11
C CYS A 380 2.51 -22.15 0.55
N ASP A 381 2.12 -21.69 1.74
CA ASP A 381 2.49 -20.38 2.25
C ASP A 381 4.00 -20.27 2.40
N GLU A 382 4.61 -21.23 3.10
CA GLU A 382 6.05 -21.31 3.31
C GLU A 382 6.83 -21.48 1.99
N ARG A 383 6.32 -22.25 1.03
CA ARG A 383 6.98 -22.46 -0.28
C ARG A 383 7.13 -21.18 -1.08
N THR A 384 6.23 -20.20 -0.95
CA THR A 384 6.35 -18.91 -1.65
C THR A 384 7.56 -18.09 -1.19
N TYR A 385 8.20 -18.46 -0.07
CA TYR A 385 9.37 -17.79 0.51
C TYR A 385 10.67 -18.59 0.36
N VAL A 386 10.61 -19.75 -0.29
CA VAL A 386 11.80 -20.54 -0.61
C VAL A 386 12.60 -19.85 -1.71
N ARG A 387 13.86 -19.59 -1.41
CA ARG A 387 14.87 -19.11 -2.37
C ARG A 387 15.39 -20.33 -3.15
N TYR A 388 15.89 -20.13 -4.37
CA TYR A 388 16.50 -21.18 -5.20
C TYR A 388 15.54 -22.19 -5.88
N GLY A 389 14.36 -21.73 -6.31
CA GLY A 389 13.41 -22.56 -7.05
C GLY A 389 13.97 -23.14 -8.35
N ALA A 390 14.78 -22.37 -9.08
CA ALA A 390 15.42 -22.84 -10.32
C ALA A 390 16.44 -23.95 -10.07
N GLU A 391 17.26 -23.82 -9.02
CA GLU A 391 18.24 -24.83 -8.61
C GLU A 391 17.54 -26.11 -8.15
N LEU A 392 16.43 -26.00 -7.43
CA LEU A 392 15.58 -27.13 -7.05
C LEU A 392 15.06 -27.90 -8.27
N GLU A 393 14.53 -27.21 -9.27
CA GLU A 393 14.09 -27.86 -10.51
C GLU A 393 15.24 -28.52 -11.26
N ASN A 394 16.33 -27.79 -11.48
CA ASN A 394 17.50 -28.31 -12.19
C ASN A 394 18.05 -29.57 -11.50
N ALA A 395 18.06 -29.60 -10.16
CA ALA A 395 18.44 -30.76 -9.38
C ALA A 395 17.42 -31.90 -9.50
N ALA A 396 16.12 -31.59 -9.48
CA ALA A 396 15.05 -32.57 -9.68
C ALA A 396 15.21 -33.30 -11.02
N GLU A 397 15.42 -32.54 -12.10
CA GLU A 397 15.63 -33.09 -13.45
C GLU A 397 16.91 -33.92 -13.52
N LYS A 398 18.04 -33.34 -13.08
CA LYS A 398 19.36 -33.98 -13.16
C LYS A 398 19.42 -35.33 -12.45
N TYR A 399 18.79 -35.43 -11.28
CA TYR A 399 18.81 -36.63 -10.43
C TYR A 399 17.51 -37.44 -10.52
N SER A 400 16.58 -37.08 -11.42
CA SER A 400 15.30 -37.77 -11.59
C SER A 400 14.48 -37.87 -10.29
N LEU A 401 14.51 -36.81 -9.48
CA LEU A 401 13.80 -36.70 -8.21
C LEU A 401 12.42 -36.06 -8.39
N THR A 402 11.49 -36.36 -7.49
CA THR A 402 10.13 -35.83 -7.54
C THR A 402 10.02 -34.47 -6.85
N LEU A 403 9.60 -33.48 -7.63
CA LEU A 403 9.22 -32.16 -7.15
C LEU A 403 7.69 -32.10 -7.05
N SER A 404 7.16 -31.67 -5.92
CA SER A 404 5.71 -31.63 -5.71
C SER A 404 5.04 -30.56 -6.57
N ASP A 405 4.08 -30.98 -7.37
CA ASP A 405 3.12 -30.14 -8.08
C ASP A 405 1.99 -29.71 -7.11
N ARG A 406 1.74 -28.40 -7.05
CA ARG A 406 0.72 -27.76 -6.20
C ARG A 406 0.16 -26.59 -6.99
N ALA A 407 -1.14 -26.38 -6.95
CA ALA A 407 -1.77 -25.25 -7.65
C ALA A 407 -1.80 -24.03 -6.72
N PHE A 408 -0.78 -23.18 -6.79
CA PHE A 408 -0.65 -22.06 -5.85
C PHE A 408 -1.80 -21.05 -6.01
N THR A 409 -2.34 -20.90 -7.22
CA THR A 409 -3.52 -20.05 -7.47
C THR A 409 -4.76 -20.50 -6.72
N VAL A 410 -4.86 -21.79 -6.37
CA VAL A 410 -5.93 -22.34 -5.54
C VAL A 410 -5.54 -22.31 -4.06
N GLU A 411 -4.34 -22.75 -3.72
CA GLU A 411 -3.89 -22.90 -2.34
C GLU A 411 -3.60 -21.56 -1.64
N LEU A 412 -3.32 -20.48 -2.35
CA LEU A 412 -3.18 -19.14 -1.76
C LEU A 412 -4.54 -18.44 -1.54
N ALA A 413 -5.61 -18.93 -2.17
CA ALA A 413 -6.96 -18.38 -2.07
C ALA A 413 -7.67 -18.85 -0.78
N GLN A 414 -7.32 -18.26 0.36
CA GLN A 414 -7.72 -18.75 1.68
C GLN A 414 -8.79 -17.91 2.39
N THR A 415 -8.91 -16.61 2.07
CA THR A 415 -9.76 -15.72 2.86
C THR A 415 -10.86 -15.03 2.06
N ASP A 416 -11.95 -14.69 2.75
CA ASP A 416 -13.01 -13.81 2.24
C ASP A 416 -12.94 -12.44 2.92
N HIS A 417 -12.38 -12.38 4.14
CA HIS A 417 -12.26 -11.20 5.00
C HIS A 417 -11.00 -11.30 5.87
N GLY A 418 -10.32 -10.19 6.13
CA GLY A 418 -9.19 -10.21 7.05
C GLY A 418 -8.51 -8.87 7.23
N ASN A 419 -8.29 -8.49 8.49
CA ASN A 419 -7.45 -7.34 8.82
C ASN A 419 -5.99 -7.62 8.46
N GLY A 420 -5.36 -6.70 7.73
CA GLY A 420 -3.93 -6.78 7.50
C GLY A 420 -3.10 -6.64 8.78
N CYS A 421 -1.83 -7.01 8.69
CA CYS A 421 -0.89 -7.02 9.80
C CYS A 421 0.11 -5.87 9.67
N VAL A 422 0.09 -4.97 10.66
CA VAL A 422 1.15 -3.99 10.90
C VAL A 422 2.10 -4.57 11.95
N TYR A 423 3.35 -4.81 11.56
CA TYR A 423 4.38 -5.41 12.42
C TYR A 423 5.55 -4.45 12.59
N SER A 424 5.90 -4.12 13.83
CA SER A 424 7.06 -3.29 14.14
C SER A 424 8.35 -4.10 14.03
N ILE A 425 9.19 -3.77 13.04
CA ILE A 425 10.51 -4.40 12.89
C ILE A 425 11.38 -4.12 14.12
N GLU A 426 11.40 -2.88 14.60
CA GLU A 426 12.18 -2.45 15.76
C GLU A 426 11.76 -3.18 17.04
N LYS A 427 10.45 -3.17 17.35
CA LYS A 427 9.92 -3.75 18.60
C LYS A 427 9.69 -5.25 18.51
N THR A 428 9.78 -5.84 17.32
CA THR A 428 9.52 -7.25 17.05
C THR A 428 8.13 -7.72 17.51
N GLU A 429 7.12 -6.87 17.31
CA GLU A 429 5.75 -7.14 17.73
C GLU A 429 4.72 -6.65 16.72
N ILE A 430 3.55 -7.29 16.73
CA ILE A 430 2.37 -6.81 16.00
C ILE A 430 1.84 -5.56 16.69
N TYR A 431 1.57 -4.52 15.91
CA TYR A 431 0.93 -3.30 16.38
C TYR A 431 -0.50 -3.60 16.84
N LYS A 432 -0.86 -3.13 18.04
CA LYS A 432 -2.14 -3.43 18.69
C LYS A 432 -3.10 -2.24 18.74
N GLY A 433 -2.91 -1.25 17.88
CA GLY A 433 -3.66 -0.01 17.94
C GLY A 433 -3.03 1.03 18.86
N LYS A 434 -3.46 2.27 18.66
CA LYS A 434 -3.07 3.42 19.47
C LYS A 434 -3.66 3.30 20.87
N LYS A 435 -2.88 3.66 21.90
CA LYS A 435 -3.35 3.62 23.29
C LYS A 435 -4.13 4.88 23.66
N GLY A 436 -5.44 4.81 23.46
CA GLY A 436 -6.40 5.74 24.04
C GLY A 436 -6.42 7.15 23.44
N PHE A 437 -7.23 8.02 24.05
CA PHE A 437 -7.46 9.39 23.61
C PHE A 437 -6.37 10.33 24.17
N THR A 438 -5.46 10.72 23.28
CA THR A 438 -4.19 11.35 23.64
C THR A 438 -4.33 12.81 24.06
N LYS A 439 -3.23 13.40 24.57
CA LYS A 439 -3.16 14.84 24.81
C LYS A 439 -3.35 15.66 23.53
N SER A 440 -2.81 15.20 22.40
CA SER A 440 -3.02 15.85 21.09
C SER A 440 -4.49 15.81 20.70
N ASP A 441 -5.16 14.67 20.88
CA ASP A 441 -6.60 14.53 20.61
C ASP A 441 -7.45 15.49 21.47
N ARG A 442 -7.12 15.63 22.77
CA ARG A 442 -7.77 16.61 23.66
C ARG A 442 -7.57 18.04 23.20
N ASN A 443 -6.36 18.41 22.80
CA ASN A 443 -6.06 19.75 22.31
C ASN A 443 -6.86 20.06 21.03
N LYS A 444 -6.98 19.10 20.12
CA LYS A 444 -7.78 19.22 18.89
C LYS A 444 -9.26 19.38 19.21
N LEU A 445 -9.81 18.57 20.14
CA LEU A 445 -11.20 18.70 20.59
C LEU A 445 -11.48 20.07 21.23
N GLU A 446 -10.59 20.56 22.10
CA GLU A 446 -10.73 21.91 22.69
C GLU A 446 -10.66 23.03 21.64
N ALA A 447 -9.82 22.88 20.62
CA ALA A 447 -9.78 23.82 19.50
C ALA A 447 -11.11 23.85 18.73
N LEU A 448 -11.70 22.68 18.46
CA LEU A 448 -13.03 22.57 17.81
C LEU A 448 -14.14 23.17 18.67
N ARG A 449 -14.13 22.93 19.99
CA ARG A 449 -15.06 23.54 20.96
C ARG A 449 -15.00 25.06 20.92
N LYS A 450 -13.78 25.62 20.86
CA LYS A 450 -13.56 27.07 20.89
C LYS A 450 -13.89 27.75 19.57
N ASN A 451 -13.47 27.16 18.45
CA ASN A 451 -13.52 27.80 17.14
C ASN A 451 -14.79 27.44 16.35
N GLY A 452 -15.50 26.39 16.78
CA GLY A 452 -16.55 25.76 15.99
C GLY A 452 -15.99 24.86 14.89
N VAL A 453 -16.88 24.09 14.28
CA VAL A 453 -16.57 23.12 13.23
C VAL A 453 -16.83 23.72 11.85
N THR A 454 -15.94 23.44 10.90
CA THR A 454 -16.02 23.82 9.48
C THR A 454 -16.16 22.60 8.56
N SER A 455 -16.42 22.79 7.28
CA SER A 455 -16.39 21.69 6.28
C SER A 455 -15.03 21.00 6.16
N GLY A 456 -13.94 21.65 6.59
CA GLY A 456 -12.59 21.07 6.54
C GLY A 456 -12.32 20.07 7.67
N ASP A 457 -13.20 20.00 8.67
CA ASP A 457 -12.98 19.22 9.89
C ASP A 457 -13.60 17.81 9.83
N CYS A 458 -14.14 17.39 8.67
CA CYS A 458 -14.81 16.09 8.51
C CYS A 458 -13.91 14.92 8.91
N THR A 459 -12.65 14.91 8.46
CA THR A 459 -11.70 13.85 8.79
C THR A 459 -11.21 13.99 10.22
N ALA A 460 -10.86 15.20 10.67
CA ALA A 460 -10.38 15.42 12.03
C ALA A 460 -11.40 14.99 13.10
N THR A 461 -12.67 15.35 12.92
CA THR A 461 -13.76 14.97 13.85
C THR A 461 -14.05 13.47 13.81
N ALA A 462 -14.02 12.83 12.63
CA ALA A 462 -14.18 11.39 12.51
C ALA A 462 -13.04 10.60 13.18
N VAL A 463 -11.80 11.07 13.03
CA VAL A 463 -10.63 10.47 13.68
C VAL A 463 -10.72 10.59 15.21
N LEU A 464 -11.04 11.78 15.73
CA LEU A 464 -11.26 11.96 17.16
C LEU A 464 -12.38 11.06 17.68
N LEU A 465 -13.46 10.90 16.91
CA LEU A 465 -14.56 10.01 17.27
C LEU A 465 -14.11 8.55 17.33
N ALA A 466 -13.31 8.09 16.37
CA ALA A 466 -12.72 6.74 16.37
C ALA A 466 -11.87 6.52 17.62
N HIS A 467 -10.95 7.44 17.92
CA HIS A 467 -10.11 7.38 19.12
C HIS A 467 -10.93 7.36 20.42
N ALA A 468 -11.98 8.18 20.51
CA ALA A 468 -12.85 8.22 21.70
C ALA A 468 -13.64 6.90 21.87
N LYS A 469 -14.04 6.28 20.75
CA LYS A 469 -14.69 4.96 20.76
C LYS A 469 -13.72 3.84 21.14
N ALA A 470 -12.48 3.90 20.69
CA ALA A 470 -11.45 2.92 21.04
C ALA A 470 -10.99 3.00 22.51
N ASP A 471 -11.03 4.19 23.12
CA ASP A 471 -10.60 4.37 24.52
C ASP A 471 -11.73 4.10 25.54
N GLU A 472 -11.83 2.85 26.00
CA GLU A 472 -12.77 2.48 27.08
C GLU A 472 -12.49 3.19 28.42
N SER A 473 -11.28 3.72 28.63
CA SER A 473 -10.85 4.38 29.86
C SER A 473 -11.05 5.89 29.86
N LEU A 474 -11.58 6.45 28.77
CA LEU A 474 -11.75 7.88 28.59
C LEU A 474 -12.72 8.48 29.62
N SER A 475 -12.29 9.49 30.36
CA SER A 475 -13.18 10.28 31.23
C SER A 475 -14.23 11.01 30.40
N ASP A 476 -15.48 11.00 30.87
CA ASP A 476 -16.64 11.57 30.17
C ASP A 476 -16.85 11.01 28.74
N ARG A 477 -16.44 9.75 28.50
CA ARG A 477 -16.44 9.10 27.19
C ARG A 477 -17.73 9.29 26.41
N ASP A 478 -18.88 8.94 26.98
CA ASP A 478 -20.17 8.99 26.27
C ASP A 478 -20.55 10.42 25.87
N LYS A 479 -20.19 11.40 26.71
CA LYS A 479 -20.40 12.82 26.42
C LYS A 479 -19.49 13.29 25.29
N ILE A 480 -18.21 12.92 25.34
CA ILE A 480 -17.23 13.25 24.29
C ILE A 480 -17.63 12.60 22.97
N ILE A 481 -18.07 11.34 22.97
CA ILE A 481 -18.57 10.64 21.79
C ILE A 481 -19.78 11.37 21.21
N SER A 482 -20.78 11.68 22.03
CA SER A 482 -21.99 12.37 21.58
C SER A 482 -21.67 13.74 20.96
N GLU A 483 -20.78 14.50 21.59
CA GLU A 483 -20.32 15.79 21.08
C GLU A 483 -19.57 15.65 19.75
N LEU A 484 -18.67 14.68 19.64
CA LEU A 484 -17.92 14.41 18.40
C LEU A 484 -18.83 13.90 17.27
N GLU A 485 -19.89 13.16 17.59
CA GLU A 485 -20.92 12.76 16.63
C GLU A 485 -21.67 13.98 16.07
N GLU A 486 -22.09 14.91 16.94
CA GLU A 486 -22.72 16.16 16.53
C GLU A 486 -21.78 17.04 15.69
N MET A 487 -20.52 17.18 16.13
CA MET A 487 -19.49 17.92 15.40
C MET A 487 -19.23 17.32 14.01
N ASN A 488 -19.05 16.00 13.93
CA ASN A 488 -18.82 15.30 12.67
C ASN A 488 -20.03 15.40 11.74
N ALA A 489 -21.26 15.25 12.25
CA ALA A 489 -22.47 15.44 11.46
C ALA A 489 -22.53 16.84 10.85
N LYS A 490 -22.25 17.87 11.65
CA LYS A 490 -22.22 19.27 11.19
C LYS A 490 -21.12 19.53 10.16
N ALA A 491 -19.91 18.96 10.35
CA ALA A 491 -18.82 19.08 9.38
C ALA A 491 -19.23 18.51 8.02
N ASN A 492 -19.79 17.29 8.02
CA ASN A 492 -20.22 16.60 6.81
C ASN A 492 -21.39 17.30 6.12
N GLU A 493 -22.34 17.85 6.87
CA GLU A 493 -23.46 18.64 6.30
C GLU A 493 -22.92 19.87 5.55
N LEU A 494 -22.01 20.63 6.17
CA LEU A 494 -21.37 21.79 5.53
C LEU A 494 -20.58 21.38 4.28
N TYR A 495 -19.81 20.30 4.36
CA TYR A 495 -19.04 19.78 3.23
C TYR A 495 -19.95 19.36 2.07
N SER A 496 -21.00 18.59 2.36
CA SER A 496 -21.97 18.12 1.36
C SER A 496 -22.68 19.29 0.68
N GLU A 497 -23.07 20.32 1.43
CA GLU A 497 -23.72 21.51 0.88
C GLU A 497 -22.79 22.27 -0.06
N ILE A 498 -21.52 22.50 0.34
CA ILE A 498 -20.52 23.17 -0.51
C ILE A 498 -20.23 22.35 -1.78
N SER A 499 -20.10 21.04 -1.65
CA SER A 499 -19.87 20.13 -2.78
C SER A 499 -21.03 20.16 -3.78
N ASP A 500 -22.28 20.08 -3.30
CA ASP A 500 -23.47 20.16 -4.15
C ASP A 500 -23.58 21.53 -4.85
N LEU A 501 -23.35 22.62 -4.12
CA LEU A 501 -23.32 23.97 -4.70
C LEU A 501 -22.28 24.08 -5.81
N ASN A 502 -21.05 23.59 -5.58
CA ASN A 502 -20.00 23.61 -6.59
C ASN A 502 -20.35 22.75 -7.82
N SER A 503 -21.00 21.61 -7.62
CA SER A 503 -21.48 20.73 -8.70
C SER A 503 -22.55 21.43 -9.55
N ILE A 504 -23.55 22.04 -8.92
CA ILE A 504 -24.60 22.80 -9.61
C ILE A 504 -23.99 23.96 -10.40
N ILE A 505 -23.10 24.73 -9.78
CA ILE A 505 -22.46 25.87 -10.41
C ILE A 505 -21.67 25.41 -11.65
N SER A 506 -20.83 24.40 -11.49
CA SER A 506 -20.00 23.88 -12.58
C SER A 506 -20.83 23.32 -13.74
N ARG A 507 -21.90 22.56 -13.45
CA ARG A 507 -22.67 21.85 -14.48
C ARG A 507 -23.70 22.73 -15.18
N GLU A 508 -24.32 23.65 -14.44
CA GLU A 508 -25.53 24.31 -14.91
C GLU A 508 -25.44 25.82 -14.97
N LEU A 509 -24.63 26.44 -14.11
CA LEU A 509 -24.54 27.90 -14.01
C LEU A 509 -23.23 28.46 -14.56
N TYR A 510 -22.29 27.62 -15.02
CA TYR A 510 -21.04 28.08 -15.61
C TYR A 510 -21.14 28.24 -17.14
N PRO A 511 -20.62 29.33 -17.72
CA PRO A 511 -20.09 30.52 -17.04
C PRO A 511 -21.20 31.40 -16.47
N VAL A 512 -20.97 31.95 -15.27
CA VAL A 512 -21.99 32.62 -14.42
C VAL A 512 -22.58 33.87 -15.08
N ASP A 513 -21.78 34.59 -15.85
CA ASP A 513 -22.17 35.81 -16.58
C ASP A 513 -23.04 35.54 -17.83
N SER A 514 -23.24 34.27 -18.17
CA SER A 514 -23.95 33.85 -19.39
C SER A 514 -25.17 32.96 -19.10
N VAL A 515 -25.65 32.97 -17.84
CA VAL A 515 -26.79 32.15 -17.42
C VAL A 515 -28.08 32.63 -18.08
N GLY A 516 -28.74 31.73 -18.82
CA GLY A 516 -30.01 32.00 -19.50
C GLY A 516 -31.18 32.23 -18.53
N LYS A 517 -32.22 32.93 -19.01
CA LYS A 517 -33.44 33.21 -18.21
C LYS A 517 -34.15 31.94 -17.73
N ASP A 518 -34.03 30.85 -18.48
CA ASP A 518 -34.56 29.53 -18.15
C ASP A 518 -33.97 28.96 -16.86
N LYS A 519 -32.78 29.40 -16.45
CA LYS A 519 -32.11 28.96 -15.22
C LYS A 519 -32.16 29.99 -14.09
N LYS A 520 -32.95 31.06 -14.23
CA LYS A 520 -33.03 32.13 -13.23
C LYS A 520 -33.44 31.62 -11.84
N GLU A 521 -34.43 30.73 -11.78
CA GLU A 521 -34.88 30.15 -10.50
C GLU A 521 -33.78 29.29 -9.85
N LEU A 522 -33.00 28.55 -10.65
CA LEU A 522 -31.87 27.76 -10.16
C LEU A 522 -30.76 28.67 -9.62
N LEU A 523 -30.46 29.76 -10.32
CA LEU A 523 -29.48 30.77 -9.90
C LEU A 523 -29.89 31.41 -8.56
N GLU A 524 -31.14 31.86 -8.44
CA GLU A 524 -31.68 32.46 -7.20
C GLU A 524 -31.63 31.47 -6.02
N LYS A 525 -32.09 30.23 -6.23
CA LYS A 525 -32.02 29.18 -5.20
C LYS A 525 -30.58 28.86 -4.77
N THR A 526 -29.66 28.82 -5.73
CA THR A 526 -28.23 28.57 -5.46
C THR A 526 -27.64 29.72 -4.64
N ALA A 527 -27.93 30.97 -5.00
CA ALA A 527 -27.50 32.14 -4.24
C ALA A 527 -28.06 32.17 -2.81
N GLU A 528 -29.34 31.81 -2.62
CA GLU A 528 -29.95 31.71 -1.28
C GLU A 528 -29.27 30.65 -0.41
N ARG A 529 -28.95 29.50 -0.98
CA ARG A 529 -28.21 28.43 -0.29
C ARG A 529 -26.81 28.90 0.13
N ILE A 530 -26.07 29.55 -0.77
CA ILE A 530 -24.76 30.14 -0.46
C ILE A 530 -24.87 31.15 0.69
N LYS A 531 -25.90 32.02 0.69
CA LYS A 531 -26.10 33.02 1.74
C LYS A 531 -26.37 32.43 3.13
N LYS A 532 -26.87 31.19 3.21
CA LYS A 532 -27.10 30.48 4.49
C LYS A 532 -25.82 29.89 5.08
N LEU A 533 -24.76 29.73 4.28
CA LEU A 533 -23.48 29.24 4.78
C LEU A 533 -22.79 30.28 5.67
N PRO A 534 -22.04 29.84 6.70
CA PRO A 534 -21.14 30.73 7.44
C PRO A 534 -20.17 31.46 6.49
N GLU A 535 -19.75 32.67 6.84
CA GLU A 535 -18.93 33.50 5.95
C GLU A 535 -17.61 32.83 5.55
N SER A 536 -16.97 32.10 6.46
CA SER A 536 -15.76 31.33 6.18
C SER A 536 -15.98 30.23 5.14
N GLU A 537 -17.17 29.65 5.11
CA GLU A 537 -17.52 28.52 4.24
C GLU A 537 -17.95 28.99 2.84
N ARG A 538 -18.56 30.17 2.71
CA ARG A 538 -18.93 30.77 1.42
C ARG A 538 -17.73 30.89 0.47
N LYS A 539 -16.54 31.18 1.01
CA LYS A 539 -15.30 31.32 0.23
C LYS A 539 -14.84 30.01 -0.43
N LYS A 540 -15.35 28.86 0.02
CA LYS A 540 -15.06 27.53 -0.56
C LYS A 540 -16.03 27.18 -1.69
N VAL A 541 -17.08 27.98 -1.89
CA VAL A 541 -17.98 27.84 -3.04
C VAL A 541 -17.44 28.66 -4.20
N THR A 542 -17.27 28.00 -5.35
CA THR A 542 -16.72 28.56 -6.58
C THR A 542 -17.64 29.64 -7.11
N SER A 543 -17.09 30.80 -7.48
CA SER A 543 -17.87 31.96 -7.97
C SER A 543 -19.03 32.39 -7.06
N ALA A 544 -18.95 32.14 -5.74
CA ALA A 544 -20.03 32.46 -4.81
C ALA A 544 -20.51 33.92 -4.88
N ASP A 545 -19.57 34.87 -4.90
CA ASP A 545 -19.90 36.30 -4.97
C ASP A 545 -20.54 36.67 -6.32
N GLU A 546 -20.09 36.05 -7.41
CA GLU A 546 -20.65 36.26 -8.75
C GLU A 546 -22.08 35.71 -8.84
N ILE A 547 -22.31 34.50 -8.31
CA ILE A 547 -23.64 33.87 -8.25
C ILE A 547 -24.62 34.72 -7.43
N ILE A 548 -24.18 35.20 -6.26
CA ILE A 548 -25.00 36.07 -5.42
C ILE A 548 -25.35 37.37 -6.15
N LYS A 549 -24.37 37.99 -6.80
CA LYS A 549 -24.55 39.24 -7.53
C LYS A 549 -25.48 39.09 -8.73
N GLU A 550 -25.28 38.05 -9.55
CA GLU A 550 -26.09 37.81 -10.74
C GLU A 550 -27.54 37.47 -10.38
N ALA A 551 -27.76 36.76 -9.27
CA ALA A 551 -29.11 36.50 -8.74
C ALA A 551 -29.84 37.78 -8.29
N GLU A 552 -29.10 38.81 -7.88
CA GLU A 552 -29.66 40.09 -7.43
C GLU A 552 -29.89 41.09 -8.57
N ASP A 553 -29.28 40.88 -9.74
CA ASP A 553 -29.48 41.74 -10.90
C ASP A 553 -30.85 41.50 -11.55
N LYS A 554 -31.66 42.56 -11.64
CA LYS A 554 -33.00 42.51 -12.24
C LYS A 554 -32.95 42.50 -13.77
N ASN A 555 -31.80 42.79 -14.38
CA ASN A 555 -31.59 42.89 -15.81
C ASN A 555 -30.66 41.79 -16.35
N VAL A 556 -30.99 40.52 -16.12
CA VAL A 556 -30.34 39.38 -16.81
C VAL A 556 -30.36 39.64 -18.32
N THR A 557 -29.21 40.06 -18.85
CA THR A 557 -29.04 40.58 -20.21
C THR A 557 -28.90 39.40 -21.17
N VAL A 558 -29.61 39.48 -22.29
CA VAL A 558 -29.84 38.37 -23.22
C VAL A 558 -28.55 37.98 -23.94
N TYR A 559 -28.05 36.77 -23.67
CA TYR A 559 -27.27 36.01 -24.65
C TYR A 559 -28.04 34.73 -25.02
N VAL A 560 -28.54 34.70 -26.26
CA VAL A 560 -29.04 33.46 -26.88
C VAL A 560 -27.81 32.72 -27.37
N ILE A 561 -27.30 31.75 -26.61
CA ILE A 561 -26.29 30.83 -27.11
C ILE A 561 -27.02 29.67 -27.78
N SER A 562 -27.08 29.72 -29.11
CA SER A 562 -27.44 28.57 -29.94
C SER A 562 -26.46 27.43 -29.67
N ALA A 563 -27.00 26.23 -29.40
CA ALA A 563 -26.25 25.02 -29.11
C ALA A 563 -25.22 24.68 -30.22
N ALA A 564 -23.97 25.09 -30.05
CA ALA A 564 -22.80 24.56 -30.76
C ALA A 564 -21.48 25.15 -30.20
N ALA A 565 -21.03 24.69 -29.02
CA ALA A 565 -19.61 24.67 -28.61
C ALA A 565 -19.47 24.02 -27.22
N VAL A 566 -19.72 22.72 -27.15
CA VAL A 566 -19.26 21.87 -26.05
C VAL A 566 -17.81 21.47 -26.40
N LEU A 567 -16.85 21.83 -25.55
CA LEU A 567 -15.55 21.16 -25.26
C LEU A 567 -14.50 22.20 -24.85
N CYS A 568 -13.71 21.85 -23.82
CA CYS A 568 -12.43 22.46 -23.37
C CYS A 568 -12.41 23.32 -22.07
N ALA A 569 -13.20 22.99 -21.04
CA ALA A 569 -13.02 23.59 -19.70
C ALA A 569 -12.94 22.60 -18.52
N VAL A 570 -12.62 21.31 -18.78
CA VAL A 570 -12.39 20.30 -17.71
C VAL A 570 -10.89 20.13 -17.40
N GLY A 571 -9.99 20.86 -18.08
CA GLY A 571 -8.54 20.64 -18.01
C GLY A 571 -7.71 21.66 -17.21
N VAL A 572 -8.28 22.39 -16.23
CA VAL A 572 -7.54 23.47 -15.52
C VAL A 572 -7.01 23.06 -14.13
N PHE A 573 -7.33 21.88 -13.62
CA PHE A 573 -6.70 21.39 -12.38
C PHE A 573 -5.41 20.55 -12.58
N THR A 574 -4.91 20.41 -13.83
CA THR A 574 -3.69 19.62 -14.11
C THR A 574 -2.50 20.38 -14.70
N VAL A 575 -2.52 21.71 -14.84
CA VAL A 575 -1.32 22.46 -15.28
C VAL A 575 -1.08 23.71 -14.44
N VAL A 576 -0.59 23.51 -13.22
CA VAL A 576 0.24 24.51 -12.54
C VAL A 576 1.69 24.01 -12.56
N ARG A 577 2.39 24.18 -13.68
CA ARG A 577 3.87 24.29 -13.69
C ARG A 577 4.39 24.99 -14.95
N LYS A 578 5.38 25.85 -14.72
CA LYS A 578 6.18 26.70 -15.65
C LYS A 578 5.56 28.02 -16.15
N LYS A 579 5.62 29.05 -15.30
CA LYS A 579 5.98 30.41 -15.75
C LYS A 579 7.51 30.54 -15.76
N GLY A 580 8.13 30.14 -16.88
CA GLY A 580 9.48 30.57 -17.23
C GLY A 580 9.42 31.91 -17.94
N LYS A 581 9.96 32.96 -17.32
CA LYS A 581 10.18 34.28 -17.93
C LYS A 581 11.03 34.11 -19.21
N LYS A 582 10.46 34.41 -20.38
CA LYS A 582 11.24 34.85 -21.55
C LYS A 582 11.39 36.37 -21.46
N CYS A 583 12.62 36.84 -21.31
CA CYS A 583 12.97 38.19 -21.73
C CYS A 583 13.84 38.10 -22.98
N VAL A 584 13.39 38.84 -24.00
CA VAL A 584 14.02 39.22 -25.26
C VAL A 584 15.38 39.88 -24.94
N ARG A 585 16.50 39.57 -25.57
CA ARG A 585 16.85 39.76 -26.99
C ARG A 585 18.13 39.00 -27.33
#